data_AF-A0A0W0XWI1-F1
#
_entry.id   AF-A0A0W0XWI1-F1
#
_cell.length_a   1.000
_cell.length_b   1.000
_cell.length_c   1.000
_cell.angle_alpha   90.00
_cell.angle_beta   90.00
_cell.angle_gamma   90.00
#
_symmetry.space_group_name_H-M   'P 1'
#
loop_
_entity.id
_entity.type
_entity.pdbx_description
1 polymer ?
#
loop_
_entity_poly.entity_id
_entity_poly.type
_entity_poly.pdbx_seq_one_letter_code
_entity_poly.pdbx_strand_id
1 'polypeptide(L)'
;MGGFTYISPSNRDMNVPLQSQYQSIHLNAYQDLAQRDPLSRFIHKFTNNYISTSGYGEENFKEASFKLHVNLNEIGSLDQETLLGLIRLIHTESWAHNVRNFKVINPEVLSHPRFQNTAQLTIYMNSYASVADLMSLSEKIKAYLLEQKVPENKITEDSKSSVELNSFVSGRFDTCKAIKAYGEFPFMDNEIAIFFAKHKGNKELENIPLCAFEAIFNKIICSKSVDGFKRKALSTEHSKKVQLEFEKMLDDPSRYIKDMSNPEKNGLDSNLSEKEQNEQRVEEQLINFIADFTDCDTEDELTEKIAQEKSRLEQIVSAEQLNSKFNELIQQKKQSIEEQAQNYRGQLAKRPPMAPEKIHDFKAALSSLEQLSEKPGPDQRTIKKFCSLIRQEFQRFKNGESSSNDFYKNCKNISEASGLEKKESLGAKVKRILLAILSLRFLYSRASKDSGNTVSDGQVVKDKLKNMRSTLEDLRESANQTSKEQKNNEDIPTKLAPG
;
A
#
# COMPACT_ATOMS: atom_id res chain seq x y z
N MET A 1 -1.37 10.10 28.81
CA MET A 1 -0.12 10.87 28.64
C MET A 1 1.01 10.12 29.35
N GLY A 2 2.22 10.08 28.79
CA GLY A 2 3.16 8.95 28.90
C GLY A 2 3.81 8.70 30.28
N GLY A 3 3.76 7.43 30.72
CA GLY A 3 4.43 6.92 31.93
C GLY A 3 5.87 6.44 31.67
N PHE A 4 6.76 7.33 31.25
CA PHE A 4 8.18 7.03 31.09
C PHE A 4 9.03 8.11 31.76
N THR A 5 10.12 7.69 32.40
CA THR A 5 11.15 8.61 32.91
C THR A 5 12.32 8.61 31.95
N TYR A 6 12.64 9.77 31.36
CA TYR A 6 13.79 9.94 30.49
C TYR A 6 15.02 10.35 31.30
N ILE A 7 16.13 9.64 31.07
CA ILE A 7 17.43 9.92 31.66
C ILE A 7 18.36 10.30 30.51
N SER A 8 18.86 11.54 30.54
CA SER A 8 19.82 12.04 29.56
C SER A 8 21.19 12.13 30.25
N PRO A 9 22.14 11.26 29.88
CA PRO A 9 23.54 11.47 30.20
C PRO A 9 23.95 12.87 29.73
N SER A 10 24.46 13.70 30.62
CA SER A 10 24.95 15.02 30.26
C SER A 10 26.23 14.86 29.42
N ASN A 11 26.22 15.25 28.13
CA ASN A 11 27.39 15.83 27.45
C ASN A 11 27.10 16.31 26.01
N ARG A 12 27.73 17.44 25.65
CA ARG A 12 27.49 18.18 24.40
C ARG A 12 28.59 18.03 23.33
N ASP A 13 29.73 17.42 23.64
CA ASP A 13 30.89 17.45 22.73
C ASP A 13 31.39 16.03 22.41
N MET A 14 30.71 15.33 21.49
CA MET A 14 31.26 14.15 20.82
C MET A 14 31.80 14.58 19.47
N ASN A 15 33.12 14.53 19.30
CA ASN A 15 33.78 14.86 18.04
C ASN A 15 33.81 13.60 17.17
N VAL A 16 32.81 13.41 16.30
CA VAL A 16 32.63 12.14 15.58
C VAL A 16 33.14 12.25 14.13
N PRO A 17 34.09 11.38 13.70
CA PRO A 17 34.74 11.43 12.39
C PRO A 17 33.87 11.40 11.12
N LEU A 18 32.55 11.19 11.20
CA LEU A 18 31.67 11.12 10.02
C LEU A 18 30.43 12.02 10.13
N GLN A 19 30.37 12.85 11.18
CA GLN A 19 29.16 13.59 11.50
C GLN A 19 28.77 14.62 10.44
N SER A 20 29.72 15.40 9.96
CA SER A 20 29.47 16.40 8.91
C SER A 20 29.00 15.75 7.61
N GLN A 21 29.63 14.65 7.20
CA GLN A 21 29.28 13.91 5.99
C GLN A 21 27.86 13.34 6.08
N TYR A 22 27.53 12.71 7.21
CA TYR A 22 26.21 12.16 7.44
C TYR A 22 25.11 13.22 7.49
N GLN A 23 25.38 14.36 8.12
CA GLN A 23 24.46 15.50 8.13
C GLN A 23 24.17 16.00 6.71
N SER A 24 25.19 16.06 5.83
CA SER A 24 25.01 16.41 4.42
C SER A 24 24.17 15.40 3.65
N ILE A 25 24.40 14.09 3.84
CA ILE A 25 23.59 13.02 3.20
C ILE A 25 22.13 13.16 3.58
N HIS A 26 21.84 13.30 4.88
CA HIS A 26 20.48 13.48 5.38
C HIS A 26 19.84 14.72 4.78
N LEU A 27 20.54 15.85 4.75
CA LEU A 27 20.01 17.08 4.15
C LEU A 27 19.66 16.88 2.68
N ASN A 28 20.56 16.28 1.90
CA ASN A 28 20.40 16.08 0.46
C ASN A 28 19.29 15.07 0.14
N ALA A 29 19.26 13.92 0.81
CA ALA A 29 18.28 12.86 0.56
C ALA A 29 16.83 13.35 0.73
N TYR A 30 16.58 14.22 1.72
CA TYR A 30 15.24 14.77 1.95
C TYR A 30 14.91 15.98 1.06
N GLN A 31 15.91 16.72 0.57
CA GLN A 31 15.70 17.76 -0.44
C GLN A 31 15.35 17.16 -1.81
N ASP A 32 15.96 16.03 -2.20
CA ASP A 32 15.68 15.36 -3.48
C ASP A 32 14.29 14.72 -3.53
N LEU A 33 13.82 14.21 -2.38
CA LEU A 33 12.44 13.75 -2.22
C LEU A 33 11.42 14.86 -2.51
N ALA A 34 11.81 16.14 -2.45
CA ALA A 34 10.97 17.28 -2.79
C ALA A 34 10.76 17.54 -4.30
N GLN A 35 11.44 16.79 -5.18
CA GLN A 35 11.40 17.04 -6.63
C GLN A 35 10.73 15.93 -7.45
N ARG A 36 10.20 14.87 -6.83
CA ARG A 36 9.51 13.75 -7.53
C ARG A 36 8.05 13.62 -7.05
N ASP A 37 7.06 13.76 -7.93
CA ASP A 37 5.63 13.56 -7.61
C ASP A 37 5.11 12.22 -8.18
N PRO A 38 4.51 11.32 -7.36
CA PRO A 38 3.14 11.43 -6.80
C PRO A 38 3.02 11.67 -5.27
N LEU A 39 4.06 12.23 -4.62
CA LEU A 39 4.10 12.60 -3.19
C LEU A 39 3.94 14.13 -2.90
N SER A 40 3.29 14.91 -3.75
CA SER A 40 3.24 16.40 -3.67
C SER A 40 2.63 16.94 -2.37
N ARG A 41 1.67 16.24 -1.76
CA ARG A 41 1.18 16.56 -0.39
C ARG A 41 2.18 16.20 0.72
N PHE A 42 3.04 15.20 0.50
CA PHE A 42 4.13 14.81 1.40
C PHE A 42 5.25 15.85 1.40
N ILE A 43 5.66 16.31 0.22
CA ILE A 43 6.72 17.31 0.05
C ILE A 43 6.30 18.63 0.66
N HIS A 44 5.13 19.14 0.27
CA HIS A 44 4.69 20.46 0.72
C HIS A 44 4.56 20.54 2.25
N LYS A 45 4.14 19.45 2.91
CA LYS A 45 3.97 19.40 4.37
C LYS A 45 5.30 19.17 5.10
N PHE A 46 6.22 18.40 4.53
CA PHE A 46 7.58 18.23 5.04
C PHE A 46 8.38 19.53 4.92
N THR A 47 8.38 20.15 3.73
CA THR A 47 9.03 21.41 3.45
C THR A 47 8.46 22.55 4.31
N ASN A 48 7.13 22.67 4.43
CA ASN A 48 6.53 23.75 5.23
C ASN A 48 6.66 23.60 6.75
N ASN A 49 6.64 22.37 7.28
CA ASN A 49 6.66 22.16 8.74
C ASN A 49 8.06 21.96 9.30
N TYR A 50 9.01 21.47 8.50
CA TYR A 50 10.34 21.06 8.98
C TYR A 50 11.51 21.73 8.25
N ILE A 51 11.34 22.15 6.99
CA ILE A 51 12.42 22.80 6.22
C ILE A 51 12.36 24.33 6.30
N SER A 52 11.16 24.92 6.18
CA SER A 52 10.99 26.37 6.03
C SER A 52 10.84 27.15 7.33
N THR A 53 10.80 26.49 8.48
CA THR A 53 10.99 27.18 9.76
C THR A 53 12.48 27.46 9.90
N SER A 54 12.85 28.73 10.05
CA SER A 54 14.21 29.29 10.12
C SER A 54 15.02 28.82 11.35
N GLY A 55 14.98 27.53 11.64
CA GLY A 55 15.51 26.86 12.80
C GLY A 55 15.70 25.38 12.49
N TYR A 56 16.53 25.07 11.49
CA TYR A 56 17.26 23.80 11.41
C TYR A 56 18.22 23.73 12.61
N GLY A 57 17.68 23.61 13.82
CA GLY A 57 18.47 23.32 15.00
C GLY A 57 19.03 21.93 14.85
N GLU A 58 20.34 21.77 15.09
CA GLU A 58 21.03 20.48 15.22
C GLU A 58 20.24 19.46 16.06
N GLU A 59 19.39 19.93 16.97
CA GLU A 59 18.59 19.11 17.89
C GLU A 59 17.64 18.10 17.23
N ASN A 60 17.13 18.39 16.03
CA ASN A 60 16.23 17.47 15.31
C ASN A 60 16.98 16.28 14.67
N PHE A 61 18.29 16.43 14.41
CA PHE A 61 19.16 15.40 13.81
C PHE A 61 19.99 14.64 14.83
N LYS A 62 19.89 14.98 16.12
CA LYS A 62 20.58 14.27 17.19
C LYS A 62 19.96 12.89 17.48
N GLU A 63 18.85 12.50 16.82
CA GLU A 63 18.08 11.30 17.18
C GLU A 63 18.79 9.98 16.87
N ALA A 64 18.39 8.96 17.65
CA ALA A 64 19.06 7.68 17.67
C ALA A 64 18.72 6.86 16.44
N SER A 65 19.72 6.40 15.70
CA SER A 65 19.52 5.46 14.58
C SER A 65 18.96 4.12 15.04
N PHE A 66 19.38 3.70 16.23
CA PHE A 66 19.04 2.40 16.78
C PHE A 66 18.61 2.51 18.23
N LYS A 67 17.67 1.65 18.62
CA LYS A 67 17.25 1.51 20.01
C LYS A 67 17.43 0.10 20.48
N LEU A 68 17.94 -0.02 21.70
CA LEU A 68 17.94 -1.26 22.46
C LEU A 68 16.72 -1.27 23.37
N HIS A 69 16.12 -2.44 23.52
CA HIS A 69 15.09 -2.75 24.48
C HIS A 69 15.64 -3.81 25.41
N VAL A 70 15.64 -3.52 26.72
CA VAL A 70 15.90 -4.54 27.75
C VAL A 70 14.56 -5.17 28.11
N ASN A 71 14.50 -6.49 28.00
CA ASN A 71 13.31 -7.30 28.20
C ASN A 71 13.52 -8.13 29.46
N LEU A 72 12.72 -7.82 30.48
CA LEU A 72 12.74 -8.47 31.78
C LEU A 72 11.39 -9.13 31.99
N ASN A 73 11.36 -10.47 32.08
CA ASN A 73 10.15 -11.19 32.44
C ASN A 73 9.74 -10.86 33.87
N GLU A 74 8.44 -10.69 34.08
CA GLU A 74 7.86 -10.47 35.42
C GLU A 74 8.57 -9.37 36.21
N ILE A 75 8.87 -8.22 35.59
CA ILE A 75 9.63 -7.13 36.24
C ILE A 75 9.13 -6.74 37.65
N GLY A 76 7.85 -6.97 37.97
CA GLY A 76 7.31 -6.77 39.32
C GLY A 76 7.87 -7.69 40.41
N SER A 77 8.56 -8.77 40.05
CA SER A 77 9.26 -9.68 40.97
C SER A 77 10.74 -9.34 41.12
N LEU A 78 11.28 -8.42 40.30
CA LEU A 78 12.65 -7.93 40.45
C LEU A 78 12.73 -6.95 41.62
N ASP A 79 13.75 -7.11 42.44
CA ASP A 79 14.01 -6.19 43.53
C ASP A 79 14.47 -4.82 42.99
N GLN A 80 14.23 -3.78 43.79
CA GLN A 80 14.53 -2.41 43.40
C GLN A 80 16.05 -2.17 43.22
N GLU A 81 16.90 -2.91 43.93
CA GLU A 81 18.35 -2.74 43.88
C GLU A 81 18.90 -3.21 42.53
N THR A 82 18.42 -4.35 42.02
CA THR A 82 18.73 -4.87 40.67
C THR A 82 18.35 -3.87 39.58
N LEU A 83 17.15 -3.28 39.63
CA LEU A 83 16.72 -2.30 38.63
C LEU A 83 17.52 -0.99 38.71
N LEU A 84 17.78 -0.49 39.92
CA LEU A 84 18.60 0.71 40.11
C LEU A 84 20.05 0.48 39.68
N GLY A 85 20.60 -0.69 39.96
CA GLY A 85 21.94 -1.08 39.54
C GLY A 85 22.06 -1.19 38.02
N LEU A 86 21.05 -1.74 37.34
CA LEU A 86 20.98 -1.74 35.87
C LEU A 86 20.96 -0.31 35.31
N ILE A 87 20.15 0.58 35.89
CA ILE A 87 20.09 2.00 35.50
C ILE A 87 21.46 2.67 35.68
N ARG A 88 22.14 2.42 36.80
CA ARG A 88 23.49 2.93 37.07
C ARG A 88 24.53 2.38 36.10
N LEU A 89 24.44 1.09 35.75
CA LEU A 89 25.31 0.47 34.75
C LEU A 89 25.14 1.19 33.40
N ILE A 90 23.91 1.30 32.90
CA ILE A 90 23.64 1.96 31.60
C ILE A 90 24.10 3.42 31.64
N HIS A 91 23.84 4.14 32.74
CA HIS A 91 24.31 5.51 32.89
C HIS A 91 25.84 5.61 32.87
N THR A 92 26.55 4.72 33.56
CA THR A 92 28.02 4.70 33.61
C THR A 92 28.64 4.33 32.26
N GLU A 93 28.05 3.35 31.58
CA GLU A 93 28.50 2.87 30.28
C GLU A 93 28.10 3.77 29.12
N SER A 94 27.22 4.75 29.37
CA SER A 94 26.60 5.58 28.34
C SER A 94 27.61 6.31 27.47
N TRP A 95 28.66 6.86 28.07
CA TRP A 95 29.69 7.59 27.33
C TRP A 95 30.54 6.66 26.46
N ALA A 96 31.00 5.53 27.03
CA ALA A 96 31.85 4.58 26.33
C ALA A 96 31.15 3.91 25.14
N HIS A 97 29.83 3.81 25.17
CA HIS A 97 29.03 3.15 24.13
C HIS A 97 28.15 4.13 23.35
N ASN A 98 28.46 5.43 23.39
CA ASN A 98 27.75 6.46 22.63
C ASN A 98 26.22 6.43 22.83
N VAL A 99 25.75 6.14 24.05
CA VAL A 99 24.32 6.21 24.41
C VAL A 99 23.91 7.67 24.55
N ARG A 100 22.94 8.09 23.75
CA ARG A 100 22.41 9.46 23.80
C ARG A 100 21.56 9.68 25.04
N ASN A 101 20.60 8.80 25.26
CA ASN A 101 19.65 8.86 26.36
C ASN A 101 19.02 7.48 26.52
N PHE A 102 18.36 7.26 27.65
CA PHE A 102 17.53 6.08 27.84
C PHE A 102 16.29 6.44 28.62
N LYS A 103 15.29 5.58 28.54
CA LYS A 103 14.08 5.73 29.34
C LYS A 103 13.77 4.43 30.05
N VAL A 104 13.17 4.57 31.22
CA VAL A 104 12.65 3.48 32.03
C VAL A 104 11.14 3.65 32.11
N ILE A 105 10.42 2.55 32.02
CA ILE A 105 8.98 2.56 32.23
C ILE A 105 8.66 2.97 33.67
N ASN A 106 7.62 3.80 33.86
CA ASN A 106 7.10 4.06 35.19
C ASN A 106 6.51 2.74 35.77
N PRO A 107 6.91 2.33 36.98
CA PRO A 107 6.36 1.14 37.65
C PRO A 107 4.82 1.08 37.67
N GLU A 108 4.14 2.21 37.71
CA GLU A 108 2.67 2.28 37.75
C GLU A 108 1.98 1.76 36.47
N VAL A 109 2.68 1.73 35.34
CA VAL A 109 2.18 1.23 34.05
C VAL A 109 2.65 -0.21 33.74
N LEU A 110 3.26 -0.90 34.69
CA LEU A 110 3.65 -2.32 34.57
C LEU A 110 2.44 -3.27 34.45
N SER A 111 1.26 -2.81 34.85
CA SER A 111 -0.02 -3.52 34.62
C SER A 111 -0.39 -3.61 33.13
N HIS A 112 0.25 -2.82 32.26
CA HIS A 112 0.00 -2.89 30.83
C HIS A 112 0.71 -4.11 30.21
N PRO A 113 0.00 -5.01 29.50
CA PRO A 113 0.52 -6.30 29.04
C PRO A 113 1.86 -6.22 28.28
N ARG A 114 2.01 -5.19 27.44
CA ARG A 114 3.26 -4.92 26.71
C ARG A 114 4.51 -4.87 27.60
N PHE A 115 4.40 -4.23 28.75
CA PHE A 115 5.56 -3.87 29.59
C PHE A 115 5.77 -4.83 30.75
N GLN A 116 4.90 -5.83 30.87
CA GLN A 116 5.04 -6.88 31.87
C GLN A 116 6.29 -7.74 31.60
N ASN A 117 6.53 -8.06 30.32
CA ASN A 117 7.62 -8.97 29.91
C ASN A 117 8.56 -8.41 28.84
N THR A 118 8.29 -7.22 28.27
CA THR A 118 9.13 -6.64 27.21
C THR A 118 9.33 -5.13 27.35
N ALA A 119 10.44 -4.63 26.82
CA ALA A 119 10.73 -3.21 26.60
C ALA A 119 10.59 -2.30 27.85
N GLN A 120 10.99 -2.78 29.02
CA GLN A 120 10.94 -2.01 30.26
C GLN A 120 11.96 -0.88 30.31
N LEU A 121 13.12 -1.09 29.68
CA LEU A 121 14.09 -0.03 29.41
C LEU A 121 14.26 0.11 27.90
N THR A 122 14.35 1.36 27.42
CA THR A 122 14.70 1.66 26.04
C THR A 122 15.92 2.56 26.01
N ILE A 123 16.99 2.09 25.39
CA ILE A 123 18.27 2.80 25.26
C ILE A 123 18.37 3.35 23.84
N TYR A 124 18.71 4.62 23.71
CA TYR A 124 18.77 5.34 22.44
C TYR A 124 20.25 5.52 22.09
N MET A 125 20.73 4.76 21.11
CA MET A 125 22.12 4.83 20.65
C MET A 125 22.33 6.06 19.79
N ASN A 126 23.46 6.75 19.90
CA ASN A 126 23.80 7.79 18.95
C ASN A 126 23.90 7.18 17.53
N SER A 127 23.54 7.95 16.50
CA SER A 127 23.71 7.53 15.10
C SER A 127 25.14 7.12 14.78
N TYR A 128 26.13 7.68 15.47
CA TYR A 128 27.53 7.36 15.25
C TYR A 128 28.10 6.29 16.18
N ALA A 129 27.28 5.71 17.06
CA ALA A 129 27.72 4.53 17.79
C ALA A 129 28.07 3.43 16.78
N SER A 130 29.08 2.64 17.09
CA SER A 130 29.43 1.47 16.28
C SER A 130 28.52 0.29 16.61
N VAL A 131 28.48 -0.71 15.73
CA VAL A 131 27.88 -2.01 16.07
C VAL A 131 28.65 -2.66 17.22
N ALA A 132 29.96 -2.44 17.36
CA ALA A 132 30.71 -2.89 18.53
C ALA A 132 30.18 -2.29 19.83
N ASP A 133 29.89 -0.99 19.85
CA ASP A 133 29.34 -0.30 21.02
C ASP A 133 27.99 -0.92 21.41
N LEU A 134 27.16 -1.23 20.41
CA LEU A 134 25.87 -1.88 20.59
C LEU A 134 26.03 -3.29 21.18
N MET A 135 26.91 -4.11 20.61
CA MET A 135 27.13 -5.49 21.07
C MET A 135 27.76 -5.50 22.46
N SER A 136 28.79 -4.68 22.70
CA SER A 136 29.48 -4.56 23.99
C SER A 136 28.53 -4.13 25.10
N LEU A 137 27.71 -3.10 24.88
CA LEU A 137 26.71 -2.67 25.88
C LEU A 137 25.69 -3.78 26.14
N SER A 138 25.24 -4.48 25.10
CA SER A 138 24.27 -5.57 25.24
C SER A 138 24.82 -6.73 26.10
N GLU A 139 26.10 -7.07 25.94
CA GLU A 139 26.76 -8.12 26.72
C GLU A 139 27.05 -7.67 28.16
N LYS A 140 27.39 -6.39 28.39
CA LYS A 140 27.52 -5.85 29.75
C LYS A 140 26.19 -5.91 30.51
N ILE A 141 25.08 -5.59 29.85
CA ILE A 141 23.73 -5.70 30.42
C ILE A 141 23.41 -7.16 30.77
N LYS A 142 23.68 -8.08 29.84
CA LYS A 142 23.48 -9.51 30.08
C LYS A 142 24.31 -10.01 31.26
N ALA A 143 25.60 -9.70 31.30
CA ALA A 143 26.50 -10.12 32.37
C ALA A 143 26.00 -9.65 33.75
N TYR A 144 25.60 -8.37 33.84
CA TYR A 144 25.03 -7.82 35.07
C TYR A 144 23.75 -8.55 35.51
N LEU A 145 22.80 -8.74 34.59
CA LEU A 145 21.53 -9.41 34.92
C LEU A 145 21.72 -10.87 35.34
N LEU A 146 22.64 -11.58 34.70
CA LEU A 146 23.02 -12.95 35.10
C LEU A 146 23.70 -12.99 36.47
N GLU A 147 24.55 -12.01 36.78
CA GLU A 147 25.17 -11.87 38.11
C GLU A 147 24.12 -11.63 39.21
N GLN A 148 23.09 -10.83 38.90
CA GLN A 148 21.92 -10.64 39.77
C GLN A 148 20.95 -11.83 39.77
N LYS A 149 21.30 -12.95 39.11
CA LYS A 149 20.51 -14.17 39.02
C LYS A 149 19.13 -13.97 38.38
N VAL A 150 19.00 -12.97 37.52
CA VAL A 150 17.79 -12.78 36.70
C VAL A 150 17.72 -13.91 35.69
N PRO A 151 16.60 -14.66 35.60
CA PRO A 151 16.45 -15.73 34.62
C PRO A 151 16.54 -15.20 33.19
N GLU A 152 17.19 -15.96 32.31
CA GLU A 152 17.22 -15.63 30.88
C GLU A 152 15.81 -15.65 30.29
N ASN A 153 15.53 -14.68 29.42
CA ASN A 153 14.25 -14.57 28.75
C ASN A 153 14.38 -15.07 27.31
N LYS A 154 13.29 -15.62 26.79
CA LYS A 154 13.15 -15.81 25.35
C LYS A 154 12.41 -14.61 24.81
N ILE A 155 13.07 -13.80 24.00
CA ILE A 155 12.44 -12.64 23.37
C ILE A 155 11.39 -13.19 22.40
N THR A 156 10.12 -12.93 22.69
CA THR A 156 8.99 -13.44 21.92
C THR A 156 8.82 -12.63 20.62
N GLU A 157 8.31 -13.28 19.56
CA GLU A 157 8.10 -12.69 18.22
C GLU A 157 7.15 -11.48 18.21
N ASP A 158 6.37 -11.28 19.27
CA ASP A 158 5.48 -10.14 19.47
C ASP A 158 6.20 -8.87 19.97
N SER A 159 7.48 -8.98 20.34
CA SER A 159 8.29 -7.82 20.65
C SER A 159 8.45 -6.99 19.38
N LYS A 160 8.17 -5.69 19.43
CA LYS A 160 8.38 -4.75 18.30
C LYS A 160 9.88 -4.57 17.94
N SER A 161 10.74 -5.46 18.39
CA SER A 161 12.17 -5.49 18.17
C SER A 161 12.48 -6.59 17.17
N SER A 162 13.16 -6.26 16.08
CA SER A 162 13.43 -7.23 15.01
C SER A 162 14.81 -7.86 15.11
N VAL A 163 15.73 -7.28 15.91
CA VAL A 163 17.10 -7.78 16.06
C VAL A 163 17.27 -8.31 17.48
N GLU A 164 17.40 -9.63 17.63
CA GLU A 164 17.78 -10.26 18.89
C GLU A 164 19.31 -10.22 19.04
N LEU A 165 19.80 -9.55 20.11
CA LEU A 165 21.23 -9.49 20.39
C LEU A 165 21.61 -10.56 21.41
N ASN A 166 20.82 -10.69 22.48
CA ASN A 166 20.93 -11.77 23.46
C ASN A 166 19.60 -12.00 24.21
N SER A 167 19.63 -12.84 25.24
CA SER A 167 18.46 -13.26 26.04
C SER A 167 17.75 -12.12 26.79
N PHE A 168 18.39 -10.96 26.95
CA PHE A 168 17.78 -9.80 27.62
C PHE A 168 17.61 -8.59 26.69
N VAL A 169 18.46 -8.45 25.68
CA VAL A 169 18.55 -7.25 24.85
C VAL A 169 18.14 -7.57 23.42
N SER A 170 17.13 -6.85 22.95
CA SER A 170 16.78 -6.77 21.53
C SER A 170 16.86 -5.33 21.05
N GLY A 171 16.76 -5.12 19.74
CA GLY A 171 16.74 -3.79 19.19
C GLY A 171 16.00 -3.67 17.88
N ARG A 172 15.90 -2.42 17.43
CA ARG A 172 15.29 -2.04 16.15
C ARG A 172 15.86 -0.72 15.68
N PHE A 173 15.83 -0.51 14.38
CA PHE A 173 16.14 0.80 13.83
C PHE A 173 15.00 1.76 14.14
N ASP A 174 15.37 2.90 14.69
CA ASP A 174 14.43 3.95 14.98
C ASP A 174 14.52 4.98 13.87
N THR A 175 13.93 4.64 12.71
CA THR A 175 13.86 5.54 11.56
C THR A 175 13.52 6.95 12.04
N CYS A 176 14.31 7.93 11.60
CA CYS A 176 14.29 9.31 12.09
C CYS A 176 12.86 9.86 12.23
N LYS A 177 12.60 10.77 13.18
CA LYS A 177 11.31 11.45 13.34
C LYS A 177 10.71 11.97 12.04
N ALA A 178 11.56 12.42 11.11
CA ALA A 178 11.20 12.81 9.76
C ALA A 178 10.44 11.72 9.00
N ILE A 179 10.79 10.44 9.20
CA ILE A 179 10.20 9.27 8.55
C ILE A 179 8.96 8.77 9.32
N LYS A 180 9.04 8.72 10.67
CA LYS A 180 7.91 8.31 11.55
C LYS A 180 6.66 9.16 11.42
N ALA A 181 6.81 10.43 11.07
CA ALA A 181 5.68 11.33 10.86
C ALA A 181 4.78 10.89 9.68
N TYR A 182 5.25 9.98 8.82
CA TYR A 182 4.57 9.62 7.56
C TYR A 182 4.34 8.11 7.34
N GLY A 183 4.97 7.23 8.12
CA GLY A 183 4.67 5.79 8.12
C GLY A 183 5.63 4.96 8.98
N GLU A 184 5.18 3.78 9.41
CA GLU A 184 6.08 2.76 9.94
C GLU A 184 6.67 1.98 8.75
N PHE A 185 7.99 1.78 8.72
CA PHE A 185 8.70 1.02 7.67
C PHE A 185 9.29 -0.27 8.26
N PRO A 186 8.42 -1.22 8.68
CA PRO A 186 8.85 -2.43 9.38
C PRO A 186 9.76 -3.34 8.53
N PHE A 187 9.74 -3.20 7.20
CA PHE A 187 10.57 -4.01 6.32
C PHE A 187 12.06 -3.81 6.61
N MET A 188 12.51 -2.58 6.93
CA MET A 188 13.93 -2.30 7.15
C MET A 188 14.45 -3.07 8.37
N ASP A 189 13.65 -3.11 9.44
CA ASP A 189 14.02 -3.86 10.64
C ASP A 189 14.17 -5.37 10.34
N ASN A 190 13.36 -5.91 9.43
CA ASN A 190 13.47 -7.32 8.98
C ASN A 190 14.71 -7.57 8.13
N GLU A 191 15.03 -6.69 7.19
CA GLU A 191 16.22 -6.82 6.35
C GLU A 191 17.51 -6.74 7.18
N ILE A 192 17.51 -5.91 8.21
CA ILE A 192 18.63 -5.81 9.15
C ILE A 192 18.75 -7.08 9.99
N ALA A 193 17.63 -7.64 10.46
CA ALA A 193 17.64 -8.92 11.17
C ALA A 193 18.24 -10.05 10.32
N ILE A 194 17.91 -10.10 9.02
CA ILE A 194 18.50 -11.04 8.06
C ILE A 194 20.01 -10.82 7.97
N PHE A 195 20.46 -9.57 7.84
CA PHE A 195 21.88 -9.24 7.75
C PHE A 195 22.65 -9.64 9.02
N PHE A 196 22.18 -9.27 10.21
CA PHE A 196 22.83 -9.64 11.48
C PHE A 196 22.84 -11.15 11.71
N ALA A 197 21.78 -11.87 11.31
CA ALA A 197 21.75 -13.33 11.40
C ALA A 197 22.79 -13.98 10.46
N LYS A 198 22.92 -13.46 9.23
CA LYS A 198 23.89 -13.94 8.22
C LYS A 198 25.34 -13.72 8.66
N HIS A 199 25.62 -12.58 9.30
CA HIS A 199 26.98 -12.19 9.73
C HIS A 199 27.23 -12.41 11.22
N LYS A 200 26.47 -13.31 11.86
CA LYS A 200 26.66 -13.63 13.28
C LYS A 200 28.10 -14.09 13.54
N GLY A 201 28.82 -13.36 14.39
CA GLY A 201 30.23 -13.64 14.72
C GLY A 201 31.25 -13.05 13.73
N ASN A 202 30.82 -12.27 12.72
CA ASN A 202 31.74 -11.50 11.89
C ASN A 202 32.27 -10.29 12.68
N LYS A 203 33.57 -10.27 12.95
CA LYS A 203 34.24 -9.16 13.64
C LYS A 203 34.27 -7.88 12.82
N GLU A 204 34.14 -7.93 11.50
CA GLU A 204 34.12 -6.74 10.65
C GLU A 204 32.92 -5.84 10.94
N LEU A 205 31.82 -6.42 11.43
CA LEU A 205 30.64 -5.67 11.86
C LEU A 205 31.00 -4.63 12.93
N GLU A 206 31.98 -4.92 13.80
CA GLU A 206 32.37 -4.08 14.93
C GLU A 206 32.71 -2.64 14.50
N ASN A 207 33.24 -2.45 13.30
CA ASN A 207 33.68 -1.14 12.80
C ASN A 207 32.57 -0.34 12.09
N ILE A 208 31.38 -0.90 11.94
CA ILE A 208 30.30 -0.25 11.21
C ILE A 208 29.60 0.76 12.11
N PRO A 209 29.57 2.06 11.75
CA PRO A 209 28.74 3.03 12.46
C PRO A 209 27.26 2.81 12.14
N LEU A 210 26.37 2.98 13.12
CA LEU A 210 24.93 2.76 12.95
C LEU A 210 24.31 3.66 11.86
N CYS A 211 24.89 4.83 11.61
CA CYS A 211 24.50 5.75 10.55
C CYS A 211 24.67 5.17 9.14
N ALA A 212 25.51 4.14 8.94
CA ALA A 212 25.66 3.44 7.67
C ALA A 212 24.37 2.71 7.25
N PHE A 213 23.65 2.14 8.21
CA PHE A 213 22.37 1.48 7.95
C PHE A 213 21.27 2.49 7.58
N GLU A 214 21.30 3.70 8.15
CA GLU A 214 20.42 4.79 7.72
C GLU A 214 20.74 5.27 6.30
N ALA A 215 22.01 5.27 5.91
CA ALA A 215 22.40 5.58 4.53
C ALA A 215 21.82 4.55 3.54
N ILE A 216 21.83 3.26 3.89
CA ILE A 216 21.16 2.20 3.11
C ILE A 216 19.65 2.45 3.04
N PHE A 217 19.01 2.74 4.17
CA PHE A 217 17.58 3.08 4.19
C PHE A 217 17.26 4.23 3.24
N ASN A 218 18.05 5.32 3.28
CA ASN A 218 17.89 6.46 2.38
C ASN A 218 18.04 6.06 0.91
N LYS A 219 18.97 5.16 0.59
CA LYS A 219 19.13 4.63 -0.76
C LYS A 219 17.92 3.82 -1.23
N ILE A 220 17.30 3.06 -0.33
CA ILE A 220 16.13 2.24 -0.62
C ILE A 220 14.90 3.12 -0.87
N ILE A 221 14.61 4.07 0.01
CA ILE A 221 13.41 4.93 -0.12
C ILE A 221 13.46 5.86 -1.34
N CYS A 222 14.67 6.20 -1.80
CA CYS A 222 14.90 6.99 -3.01
C CYS A 222 14.94 6.13 -4.29
N SER A 223 14.91 4.80 -4.16
CA SER A 223 14.90 3.87 -5.27
C SER A 223 13.57 3.91 -6.04
N LYS A 224 13.63 3.71 -7.36
CA LYS A 224 12.44 3.47 -8.18
C LYS A 224 12.16 1.97 -8.35
N SER A 225 13.16 1.11 -8.15
CA SER A 225 13.12 -0.35 -8.32
C SER A 225 12.78 -1.17 -7.07
N VAL A 226 12.44 -0.49 -5.96
CA VAL A 226 11.92 -1.14 -4.76
C VAL A 226 10.57 -0.53 -4.47
N ASP A 227 9.54 -1.37 -4.45
CA ASP A 227 8.17 -0.97 -4.13
C ASP A 227 7.72 -1.57 -2.79
N GLY A 228 6.47 -1.28 -2.39
CA GLY A 228 5.90 -1.97 -1.23
C GLY A 228 6.42 -1.52 0.14
N PHE A 229 6.96 -0.31 0.28
CA PHE A 229 7.46 0.24 1.56
C PHE A 229 6.46 0.22 2.73
N LYS A 230 5.16 0.13 2.44
CA LYS A 230 4.08 0.00 3.44
C LYS A 230 3.77 -1.45 3.84
N ARG A 231 4.38 -2.44 3.18
CA ARG A 231 4.24 -3.86 3.52
C ARG A 231 5.13 -4.19 4.71
N LYS A 232 4.79 -5.27 5.43
CA LYS A 232 5.61 -5.78 6.53
C LYS A 232 6.97 -6.31 6.06
N ALA A 233 7.04 -6.85 4.85
CA ALA A 233 8.25 -7.42 4.27
C ALA A 233 8.36 -7.05 2.78
N LEU A 234 9.60 -7.00 2.29
CA LEU A 234 9.91 -6.83 0.87
C LEU A 234 9.63 -8.14 0.10
N SER A 235 9.51 -8.03 -1.22
CA SER A 235 9.57 -9.21 -2.09
C SER A 235 10.95 -9.88 -1.99
N THR A 236 11.06 -11.17 -2.32
CA THR A 236 12.36 -11.87 -2.32
C THR A 236 13.39 -11.19 -3.22
N GLU A 237 12.96 -10.63 -4.36
CA GLU A 237 13.83 -9.92 -5.27
C GLU A 237 14.32 -8.59 -4.68
N HIS A 238 13.42 -7.79 -4.10
CA HIS A 238 13.78 -6.52 -3.47
C HIS A 238 14.64 -6.74 -2.23
N SER A 239 14.35 -7.75 -1.42
CA SER A 239 15.19 -8.15 -0.29
C SER A 239 16.62 -8.47 -0.75
N LYS A 240 16.80 -9.23 -1.84
CA LYS A 240 18.15 -9.48 -2.41
C LYS A 240 18.87 -8.18 -2.77
N LYS A 241 18.19 -7.21 -3.41
CA LYS A 241 18.79 -5.90 -3.76
C LYS A 241 19.22 -5.15 -2.50
N VAL A 242 18.41 -5.16 -1.45
CA VAL A 242 18.73 -4.54 -0.16
C VAL A 242 19.90 -5.24 0.53
N GLN A 243 19.90 -6.56 0.59
CA GLN A 243 20.99 -7.34 1.20
C GLN A 243 22.33 -7.07 0.51
N LEU A 244 22.36 -6.93 -0.83
CA LEU A 244 23.58 -6.54 -1.56
C LEU A 244 24.13 -5.17 -1.15
N GLU A 245 23.28 -4.22 -0.78
CA GLU A 245 23.77 -2.94 -0.25
C GLU A 245 24.35 -3.05 1.15
N PHE A 246 23.83 -3.95 1.99
CA PHE A 246 24.47 -4.25 3.27
C PHE A 246 25.87 -4.85 3.08
N GLU A 247 26.05 -5.75 2.11
CA GLU A 247 27.40 -6.30 1.81
C GLU A 247 28.36 -5.20 1.33
N LYS A 248 27.92 -4.32 0.41
CA LYS A 248 28.76 -3.20 -0.07
C LYS A 248 29.15 -2.25 1.06
N MET A 249 28.23 -2.03 2.00
CA MET A 249 28.48 -1.19 3.17
C MET A 249 29.45 -1.86 4.14
N LEU A 250 29.35 -3.18 4.34
CA LEU A 250 30.27 -3.96 5.16
C LEU A 250 31.72 -3.87 4.64
N ASP A 251 31.92 -3.91 3.32
CA ASP A 251 33.25 -3.86 2.69
C ASP A 251 33.99 -2.53 2.94
N ASP A 252 33.30 -1.38 2.88
CA ASP A 252 33.89 -0.05 3.11
C ASP A 252 32.83 0.95 3.64
N PRO A 253 32.54 0.95 4.96
CA PRO A 253 31.47 1.77 5.52
C PRO A 253 31.70 3.28 5.32
N SER A 254 32.96 3.73 5.40
CA SER A 254 33.32 5.14 5.28
C SER A 254 33.10 5.64 3.86
N ARG A 255 33.55 4.87 2.86
CA ARG A 255 33.30 5.20 1.45
C ARG A 255 31.82 5.07 1.10
N TYR A 256 31.12 4.07 1.63
CA TYR A 256 29.69 3.89 1.40
C TYR A 256 28.89 5.12 1.86
N ILE A 257 29.14 5.59 3.08
CA ILE A 257 28.55 6.83 3.61
C ILE A 257 28.96 8.02 2.73
N LYS A 258 30.25 8.17 2.40
CA LYS A 258 30.73 9.29 1.58
C LYS A 258 30.08 9.33 0.19
N ASP A 259 29.92 8.19 -0.47
CA ASP A 259 29.34 8.10 -1.81
C ASP A 259 27.86 8.53 -1.83
N MET A 260 27.13 8.37 -0.71
CA MET A 260 25.76 8.83 -0.54
C MET A 260 25.62 10.36 -0.40
N SER A 261 26.72 11.09 -0.21
CA SER A 261 26.68 12.56 -0.24
C SER A 261 26.54 13.11 -1.66
N ASN A 262 26.79 12.27 -2.68
CA ASN A 262 26.59 12.61 -4.09
C ASN A 262 25.14 12.26 -4.51
N PRO A 263 24.30 13.27 -4.83
CA PRO A 263 22.92 13.06 -5.28
C PRO A 263 22.79 12.12 -6.48
N GLU A 264 23.78 12.11 -7.39
CA GLU A 264 23.77 11.25 -8.57
C GLU A 264 23.91 9.76 -8.21
N LYS A 265 24.47 9.46 -7.03
CA LYS A 265 24.62 8.10 -6.51
C LYS A 265 23.46 7.70 -5.58
N ASN A 266 22.52 8.61 -5.30
CA ASN A 266 21.37 8.33 -4.43
C ASN A 266 20.31 7.48 -5.15
N GLY A 267 19.81 6.47 -4.45
CA GLY A 267 18.92 5.45 -5.00
C GLY A 267 19.66 4.14 -5.36
N LEU A 268 19.00 3.00 -5.22
CA LEU A 268 19.58 1.70 -5.63
C LEU A 268 19.90 1.65 -7.14
N ASP A 269 19.18 2.45 -7.92
CA ASP A 269 19.22 2.45 -9.38
C ASP A 269 20.24 3.42 -9.99
N SER A 270 20.94 4.19 -9.15
CA SER A 270 21.82 5.28 -9.58
C SER A 270 22.99 4.86 -10.46
N ASN A 271 23.44 3.60 -10.35
CA ASN A 271 24.52 3.02 -11.15
C ASN A 271 24.01 2.12 -12.29
N LEU A 272 22.70 1.92 -12.42
CA LEU A 272 22.15 1.12 -13.52
C LEU A 272 22.11 1.99 -14.77
N SER A 273 22.64 1.45 -15.87
CA SER A 273 22.44 2.06 -17.18
C SER A 273 20.94 2.18 -17.46
N GLU A 274 20.54 3.17 -18.27
CA GLU A 274 19.14 3.35 -18.67
C GLU A 274 18.53 2.06 -19.25
N LYS A 275 19.37 1.24 -19.88
CA LYS A 275 19.04 -0.10 -20.35
C LYS A 275 18.69 -1.06 -19.21
N GLU A 276 19.51 -1.16 -18.16
CA GLU A 276 19.26 -2.05 -17.01
C GLU A 276 18.06 -1.60 -16.17
N GLN A 277 17.87 -0.28 -16.02
CA GLN A 277 16.66 0.26 -15.36
C GLN A 277 15.40 -0.09 -16.14
N ASN A 278 15.47 -0.03 -17.47
CA ASN A 278 14.34 -0.41 -18.31
C ASN A 278 14.10 -1.92 -18.29
N GLU A 279 15.15 -2.75 -18.27
CA GLU A 279 15.03 -4.21 -18.10
C GLU A 279 14.32 -4.57 -16.78
N GLN A 280 14.70 -3.94 -15.66
CA GLN A 280 14.03 -4.20 -14.37
C GLN A 280 12.56 -3.75 -14.39
N ARG A 281 12.26 -2.60 -15.00
CA ARG A 281 10.87 -2.13 -15.13
C ARG A 281 10.01 -3.12 -15.93
N VAL A 282 10.55 -3.65 -17.03
CA VAL A 282 9.88 -4.67 -17.84
C VAL A 282 9.68 -5.95 -17.03
N GLU A 283 10.70 -6.41 -16.31
CA GLU A 283 10.63 -7.59 -15.44
C GLU A 283 9.55 -7.44 -14.36
N GLU A 284 9.50 -6.31 -13.65
CA GLU A 284 8.47 -6.03 -12.64
C GLU A 284 7.06 -5.97 -13.24
N GLN A 285 6.90 -5.37 -14.41
CA GLN A 285 5.62 -5.33 -15.12
C GLN A 285 5.15 -6.74 -15.51
N LEU A 286 6.07 -7.60 -15.95
CA LEU A 286 5.78 -9.01 -16.25
C LEU A 286 5.43 -9.81 -14.99
N ILE A 287 6.21 -9.68 -13.90
CA ILE A 287 5.97 -10.36 -12.62
C ILE A 287 4.60 -10.00 -12.06
N ASN A 288 4.25 -8.71 -12.09
CA ASN A 288 2.98 -8.21 -11.54
C ASN A 288 1.82 -8.28 -12.54
N PHE A 289 2.02 -8.81 -13.73
CA PHE A 289 0.95 -9.00 -14.71
C PHE A 289 -0.08 -10.00 -14.18
N ILE A 290 -1.33 -9.54 -14.12
CA ILE A 290 -2.53 -10.33 -13.82
C ILE A 290 -3.54 -10.04 -14.93
N ALA A 291 -4.15 -11.08 -15.49
CA ALA A 291 -5.23 -10.94 -16.45
C ALA A 291 -6.56 -10.74 -15.70
N ASP A 292 -7.39 -9.83 -16.20
CA ASP A 292 -8.72 -9.58 -15.66
C ASP A 292 -9.77 -10.02 -16.67
N PHE A 293 -10.55 -11.03 -16.27
CA PHE A 293 -11.66 -11.57 -17.07
C PHE A 293 -13.03 -11.23 -16.46
N THR A 294 -13.09 -10.46 -15.37
CA THR A 294 -14.33 -10.24 -14.58
C THR A 294 -15.44 -9.54 -15.37
N ASP A 295 -15.08 -8.86 -16.46
CA ASP A 295 -15.97 -8.19 -17.40
C ASP A 295 -16.55 -9.12 -18.46
N CYS A 296 -16.00 -10.33 -18.66
CA CYS A 296 -16.48 -11.29 -19.65
C CYS A 296 -17.77 -11.97 -19.16
N ASP A 297 -18.78 -12.02 -20.02
CA ASP A 297 -20.10 -12.62 -19.78
C ASP A 297 -20.40 -13.83 -20.66
N THR A 298 -19.70 -13.95 -21.79
CA THR A 298 -19.85 -15.07 -22.73
C THR A 298 -18.51 -15.75 -22.99
N GLU A 299 -18.57 -16.96 -23.55
CA GLU A 299 -17.37 -17.69 -23.98
C GLU A 299 -16.65 -16.98 -25.15
N ASP A 300 -17.41 -16.35 -26.03
CA ASP A 300 -16.88 -15.58 -27.16
C ASP A 300 -16.12 -14.33 -26.67
N GLU A 301 -16.70 -13.59 -25.72
CA GLU A 301 -16.04 -12.45 -25.06
C GLU A 301 -14.78 -12.88 -24.30
N LEU A 302 -14.82 -14.02 -23.60
CA LEU A 302 -13.64 -14.55 -22.92
C LEU A 302 -12.54 -14.92 -23.91
N THR A 303 -12.90 -15.54 -25.04
CA THR A 303 -11.95 -15.91 -26.09
C THR A 303 -11.27 -14.68 -26.68
N GLU A 304 -12.04 -13.63 -26.96
CA GLU A 304 -11.49 -12.35 -27.41
C GLU A 304 -10.59 -11.71 -26.34
N LYS A 305 -11.02 -11.71 -25.08
CA LYS A 305 -10.26 -11.13 -23.96
C LYS A 305 -8.95 -11.86 -23.71
N ILE A 306 -8.89 -13.18 -23.84
CA ILE A 306 -7.64 -13.95 -23.76
C ILE A 306 -6.65 -13.46 -24.82
N ALA A 307 -7.09 -13.24 -26.05
CA ALA A 307 -6.23 -12.74 -27.11
C ALA A 307 -5.75 -11.30 -26.81
N GLN A 308 -6.63 -10.44 -26.30
CA GLN A 308 -6.29 -9.08 -25.90
C GLN A 308 -5.27 -9.05 -24.74
N GLU A 309 -5.46 -9.86 -23.70
CA GLU A 309 -4.54 -9.93 -22.55
C GLU A 309 -3.18 -10.52 -22.97
N LYS A 310 -3.15 -11.51 -23.87
CA LYS A 310 -1.90 -12.03 -24.45
C LYS A 310 -1.18 -10.95 -25.25
N SER A 311 -1.90 -10.17 -26.06
CA SER A 311 -1.32 -9.05 -26.79
C SER A 311 -0.82 -7.94 -25.85
N ARG A 312 -1.56 -7.61 -24.80
CA ARG A 312 -1.15 -6.65 -23.76
C ARG A 312 0.13 -7.11 -23.04
N LEU A 313 0.25 -8.40 -22.74
CA LEU A 313 1.46 -8.98 -22.17
C LEU A 313 2.65 -8.83 -23.13
N GLU A 314 2.45 -9.08 -24.42
CA GLU A 314 3.51 -8.92 -25.44
C GLU A 314 3.92 -7.46 -25.62
N GLN A 315 2.99 -6.50 -25.48
CA GLN A 315 3.30 -5.07 -25.57
C GLN A 315 4.16 -4.54 -24.42
N ILE A 316 4.23 -5.24 -23.27
CA ILE A 316 5.12 -4.87 -22.15
C ILE A 316 6.59 -4.99 -22.58
N VAL A 317 6.90 -5.90 -23.48
CA VAL A 317 8.24 -6.07 -24.04
C VAL A 317 8.26 -5.44 -25.42
N SER A 318 8.89 -4.28 -25.57
CA SER A 318 9.01 -3.64 -26.89
C SER A 318 9.70 -4.60 -27.89
N ALA A 319 9.33 -4.51 -29.17
CA ALA A 319 9.85 -5.41 -30.21
C ALA A 319 11.38 -5.38 -30.34
N GLU A 320 12.03 -4.28 -29.96
CA GLU A 320 13.49 -4.10 -29.94
C GLU A 320 14.15 -4.68 -28.67
N GLN A 321 13.38 -5.04 -27.64
CA GLN A 321 13.84 -5.54 -26.34
C GLN A 321 13.46 -7.01 -26.09
N LEU A 322 13.04 -7.73 -27.13
CA LEU A 322 12.95 -9.19 -27.16
C LEU A 322 14.35 -9.82 -27.08
N ASN A 323 15.04 -9.52 -25.99
CA ASN A 323 16.20 -10.25 -25.54
C ASN A 323 15.67 -11.59 -25.02
N SER A 324 16.37 -12.68 -25.32
CA SER A 324 16.02 -14.05 -24.91
C SER A 324 15.75 -14.21 -23.41
N LYS A 325 16.22 -13.25 -22.60
CA LYS A 325 16.07 -13.14 -21.14
C LYS A 325 14.63 -13.27 -20.61
N PHE A 326 13.63 -12.65 -21.27
CA PHE A 326 12.25 -12.61 -20.74
C PHE A 326 11.33 -13.68 -21.33
N ASN A 327 11.81 -14.48 -22.28
CA ASN A 327 10.98 -15.45 -23.01
C ASN A 327 10.35 -16.48 -22.06
N GLU A 328 11.12 -17.01 -21.10
CA GLU A 328 10.59 -17.95 -20.12
C GLU A 328 9.49 -17.34 -19.26
N LEU A 329 9.68 -16.11 -18.78
CA LEU A 329 8.69 -15.41 -17.96
C LEU A 329 7.42 -15.07 -18.76
N ILE A 330 7.56 -14.64 -20.02
CA ILE A 330 6.43 -14.43 -20.92
C ILE A 330 5.66 -15.74 -21.14
N GLN A 331 6.34 -16.86 -21.37
CA GLN A 331 5.68 -18.15 -21.57
C GLN A 331 4.96 -18.62 -20.29
N GLN A 332 5.59 -18.47 -19.12
CA GLN A 332 4.94 -18.74 -17.84
C GLN A 332 3.69 -17.87 -17.64
N LYS A 333 3.75 -16.58 -18.01
CA LYS A 333 2.60 -15.68 -17.89
C LYS A 333 1.50 -16.00 -18.90
N LYS A 334 1.84 -16.39 -20.13
CA LYS A 334 0.87 -16.89 -21.12
C LYS A 334 0.14 -18.14 -20.61
N GLN A 335 0.86 -19.08 -20.00
CA GLN A 335 0.25 -20.24 -19.34
C GLN A 335 -0.66 -19.81 -18.19
N SER A 336 -0.22 -18.87 -17.34
CA SER A 336 -1.05 -18.35 -16.26
C SER A 336 -2.34 -17.67 -16.75
N ILE A 337 -2.30 -16.95 -17.88
CA ILE A 337 -3.50 -16.39 -18.54
C ILE A 337 -4.46 -17.52 -18.92
N GLU A 338 -3.96 -18.61 -19.51
CA GLU A 338 -4.77 -19.76 -19.90
C GLU A 338 -5.39 -20.49 -18.70
N GLU A 339 -4.62 -20.68 -17.62
CA GLU A 339 -5.11 -21.27 -16.37
C GLU A 339 -6.20 -20.41 -15.71
N GLN A 340 -5.97 -19.10 -15.62
CA GLN A 340 -6.95 -18.14 -15.08
C GLN A 340 -8.22 -18.14 -15.93
N ALA A 341 -8.07 -18.16 -17.27
CA ALA A 341 -9.19 -18.25 -18.19
C ALA A 341 -9.96 -19.57 -18.03
N GLN A 342 -9.27 -20.70 -17.87
CA GLN A 342 -9.90 -22.00 -17.67
C GLN A 342 -10.69 -22.07 -16.37
N ASN A 343 -10.16 -21.49 -15.28
CA ASN A 343 -10.89 -21.36 -14.03
C ASN A 343 -12.13 -20.47 -14.22
N TYR A 344 -11.99 -19.35 -14.95
CA TYR A 344 -13.10 -18.45 -15.25
C TYR A 344 -14.16 -19.09 -16.17
N ARG A 345 -13.79 -19.95 -17.13
CA ARG A 345 -14.74 -20.78 -17.91
C ARG A 345 -15.58 -21.66 -17.00
N GLY A 346 -14.97 -22.28 -15.99
CA GLY A 346 -15.68 -23.06 -14.99
C GLY A 346 -16.69 -22.23 -14.20
N GLN A 347 -16.44 -20.93 -14.01
CA GLN A 347 -17.40 -20.00 -13.42
C GLN A 347 -18.49 -19.61 -14.41
N LEU A 348 -18.13 -19.29 -15.67
CA LEU A 348 -19.08 -19.00 -16.76
C LEU A 348 -20.08 -20.13 -16.96
N ALA A 349 -19.63 -21.38 -16.95
CA ALA A 349 -20.49 -22.56 -17.08
C ALA A 349 -21.47 -22.75 -15.90
N LYS A 350 -21.13 -22.23 -14.72
CA LYS A 350 -21.99 -22.22 -13.53
C LYS A 350 -22.91 -21.01 -13.49
N ARG A 351 -22.69 -20.01 -14.35
CA ARG A 351 -23.56 -18.84 -14.40
C ARG A 351 -24.92 -19.29 -14.89
N PRO A 352 -25.99 -18.70 -14.33
CA PRO A 352 -27.28 -18.99 -14.88
C PRO A 352 -27.39 -18.42 -16.30
N PRO A 353 -28.17 -19.04 -17.19
CA PRO A 353 -28.29 -18.62 -18.57
C PRO A 353 -28.85 -17.20 -18.65
N MET A 354 -28.04 -16.28 -19.19
CA MET A 354 -28.42 -14.89 -19.46
C MET A 354 -28.32 -14.64 -20.96
N ALA A 355 -29.30 -13.94 -21.55
CA ALA A 355 -29.18 -13.49 -22.93
C ALA A 355 -28.09 -12.40 -23.02
N PRO A 356 -27.04 -12.57 -23.83
CA PRO A 356 -25.93 -11.62 -23.94
C PRO A 356 -26.39 -10.19 -24.23
N GLU A 357 -27.40 -10.04 -25.09
CA GLU A 357 -28.01 -8.75 -25.45
C GLU A 357 -28.54 -7.97 -24.23
N LYS A 358 -29.09 -8.67 -23.21
CA LYS A 358 -29.67 -8.02 -22.02
C LYS A 358 -28.62 -7.65 -20.97
N ILE A 359 -27.54 -8.40 -20.90
CA ILE A 359 -26.36 -8.01 -20.13
C ILE A 359 -25.73 -6.77 -20.75
N HIS A 360 -25.60 -6.76 -22.09
CA HIS A 360 -25.12 -5.60 -22.82
C HIS A 360 -26.00 -4.36 -22.57
N ASP A 361 -27.33 -4.49 -22.68
CA ASP A 361 -28.28 -3.40 -22.38
C ASP A 361 -28.12 -2.86 -20.95
N PHE A 362 -27.94 -3.75 -19.96
CA PHE A 362 -27.73 -3.38 -18.57
C PHE A 362 -26.39 -2.64 -18.36
N LYS A 363 -25.29 -3.19 -18.89
CA LYS A 363 -23.96 -2.58 -18.83
C LYS A 363 -23.95 -1.20 -19.48
N ALA A 364 -24.55 -1.08 -20.67
CA ALA A 364 -24.64 0.19 -21.39
C ALA A 364 -25.45 1.25 -20.62
N ALA A 365 -26.57 0.85 -19.98
CA ALA A 365 -27.36 1.73 -19.14
C ALA A 365 -26.59 2.20 -17.89
N LEU A 366 -25.81 1.31 -17.26
CA LEU A 366 -24.99 1.63 -16.10
C LEU A 366 -23.82 2.55 -16.47
N SER A 367 -23.10 2.27 -17.56
CA SER A 367 -22.02 3.13 -18.06
C SER A 367 -22.50 4.52 -18.47
N SER A 368 -23.70 4.61 -19.08
CA SER A 368 -24.32 5.89 -19.42
C SER A 368 -24.62 6.77 -18.20
N LEU A 369 -24.87 6.15 -17.04
CA LEU A 369 -25.07 6.86 -15.78
C LEU A 369 -23.72 7.25 -15.15
N GLU A 370 -22.70 6.40 -15.26
CA GLU A 370 -21.35 6.64 -14.73
C GLU A 370 -20.64 7.81 -15.40
N GLN A 371 -20.79 7.97 -16.72
CA GLN A 371 -20.24 9.10 -17.47
C GLN A 371 -20.72 10.46 -16.93
N LEU A 372 -21.90 10.52 -16.32
CA LEU A 372 -22.40 11.75 -15.67
C LEU A 372 -21.64 12.08 -14.39
N SER A 373 -21.02 11.09 -13.75
CA SER A 373 -20.20 11.25 -12.56
C SER A 373 -18.74 11.59 -12.87
N GLU A 374 -18.33 11.55 -14.14
CA GLU A 374 -17.01 11.98 -14.57
C GLU A 374 -16.92 13.51 -14.63
N LYS A 375 -18.04 14.18 -14.89
CA LYS A 375 -18.13 15.64 -14.85
C LYS A 375 -18.31 16.13 -13.40
N PRO A 376 -17.61 17.20 -12.96
CA PRO A 376 -17.83 17.79 -11.64
C PRO A 376 -19.27 18.27 -11.49
N GLY A 377 -19.93 17.87 -10.41
CA GLY A 377 -21.31 18.24 -10.15
C GLY A 377 -21.77 17.86 -8.75
N PRO A 378 -22.87 18.45 -8.26
CA PRO A 378 -23.37 18.25 -6.89
C PRO A 378 -23.71 16.78 -6.58
N ASP A 379 -24.00 15.99 -7.62
CA ASP A 379 -24.41 14.58 -7.50
C ASP A 379 -23.32 13.56 -7.81
N GLN A 380 -22.10 14.02 -8.10
CA GLN A 380 -21.00 13.16 -8.52
C GLN A 380 -20.73 12.01 -7.54
N ARG A 381 -20.66 12.31 -6.24
CA ARG A 381 -20.37 11.31 -5.20
C ARG A 381 -21.52 10.30 -5.07
N THR A 382 -22.77 10.78 -5.16
CA THR A 382 -23.97 9.96 -5.05
C THR A 382 -24.09 8.99 -6.23
N ILE A 383 -23.85 9.47 -7.46
CA ILE A 383 -23.86 8.64 -8.66
C ILE A 383 -22.74 7.59 -8.61
N LYS A 384 -21.51 7.97 -8.26
CA LYS A 384 -20.40 7.00 -8.10
C LYS A 384 -20.72 5.89 -7.10
N LYS A 385 -21.28 6.27 -5.94
CA LYS A 385 -21.68 5.31 -4.90
C LYS A 385 -22.79 4.39 -5.40
N PHE A 386 -23.82 4.92 -6.06
CA PHE A 386 -24.90 4.12 -6.64
C PHE A 386 -24.37 3.11 -7.66
N CYS A 387 -23.60 3.55 -8.64
CA CYS A 387 -23.06 2.67 -9.67
C CYS A 387 -22.15 1.58 -9.08
N SER A 388 -21.32 1.91 -8.09
CA SER A 388 -20.50 0.92 -7.37
C SER A 388 -21.35 -0.17 -6.69
N LEU A 389 -22.43 0.20 -6.03
CA LEU A 389 -23.31 -0.74 -5.34
C LEU A 389 -24.08 -1.63 -6.33
N ILE A 390 -24.56 -1.05 -7.44
CA ILE A 390 -25.23 -1.82 -8.51
C ILE A 390 -24.27 -2.81 -9.17
N ARG A 391 -23.01 -2.43 -9.43
CA ARG A 391 -21.98 -3.36 -9.93
C ARG A 391 -21.72 -4.50 -8.96
N GLN A 392 -21.61 -4.20 -7.67
CA GLN A 392 -21.38 -5.22 -6.66
C GLN A 392 -22.52 -6.24 -6.63
N GLU A 393 -23.77 -5.79 -6.62
CA GLU A 393 -24.93 -6.69 -6.67
C GLU A 393 -24.98 -7.48 -7.99
N PHE A 394 -24.62 -6.86 -9.12
CA PHE A 394 -24.56 -7.57 -10.40
C PHE A 394 -23.50 -8.67 -10.40
N GLN A 395 -22.34 -8.45 -9.77
CA GLN A 395 -21.31 -9.49 -9.63
C GLN A 395 -21.77 -10.62 -8.71
N ARG A 396 -22.40 -10.31 -7.58
CA ARG A 396 -23.01 -11.33 -6.70
C ARG A 396 -24.04 -12.17 -7.44
N PHE A 397 -24.86 -11.53 -8.27
CA PHE A 397 -25.82 -12.21 -9.14
C PHE A 397 -25.14 -13.10 -10.19
N LYS A 398 -24.12 -12.59 -10.90
CA LYS A 398 -23.32 -13.35 -11.88
C LYS A 398 -22.65 -14.58 -11.25
N ASN A 399 -22.20 -14.46 -9.99
CA ASN A 399 -21.55 -15.55 -9.26
C ASN A 399 -22.54 -16.57 -8.68
N GLY A 400 -23.85 -16.36 -8.82
CA GLY A 400 -24.89 -17.22 -8.26
C GLY A 400 -25.09 -17.03 -6.74
N GLU A 401 -24.50 -16.00 -6.14
CA GLU A 401 -24.65 -15.67 -4.71
C GLU A 401 -26.00 -15.03 -4.38
N SER A 402 -26.76 -14.62 -5.41
CA SER A 402 -28.10 -14.07 -5.25
C SER A 402 -29.03 -14.58 -6.34
N SER A 403 -30.30 -14.81 -6.00
CA SER A 403 -31.31 -15.15 -7.00
C SER A 403 -31.69 -13.92 -7.82
N SER A 404 -32.36 -14.10 -8.96
CA SER A 404 -32.86 -12.98 -9.77
C SER A 404 -33.83 -12.08 -8.98
N ASN A 405 -34.62 -12.66 -8.07
CA ASN A 405 -35.52 -11.89 -7.20
C ASN A 405 -34.74 -11.07 -6.16
N ASP A 406 -33.67 -11.65 -5.59
CA ASP A 406 -32.82 -10.95 -4.63
C ASP A 406 -32.04 -9.82 -5.30
N PHE A 407 -31.45 -10.08 -6.48
CA PHE A 407 -30.77 -9.08 -7.27
C PHE A 407 -31.67 -7.89 -7.61
N TYR A 408 -32.90 -8.15 -8.07
CA TYR A 408 -33.88 -7.09 -8.33
C TYR A 408 -34.26 -6.31 -7.07
N LYS A 409 -34.56 -7.02 -5.97
CA LYS A 409 -34.94 -6.40 -4.70
C LYS A 409 -33.81 -5.51 -4.16
N ASN A 410 -32.56 -5.98 -4.23
CA ASN A 410 -31.40 -5.24 -3.77
C ASN A 410 -31.14 -4.02 -4.65
N CYS A 411 -31.20 -4.15 -5.98
CA CYS A 411 -31.06 -3.01 -6.88
C CYS A 411 -32.14 -1.95 -6.67
N LYS A 412 -33.40 -2.37 -6.43
CA LYS A 412 -34.50 -1.46 -6.10
C LYS A 412 -34.23 -0.73 -4.78
N ASN A 413 -33.81 -1.44 -3.73
CA ASN A 413 -33.47 -0.83 -2.44
C ASN A 413 -32.30 0.17 -2.56
N ILE A 414 -31.26 -0.18 -3.33
CA ILE A 414 -30.11 0.71 -3.62
C ILE A 414 -30.60 1.98 -4.34
N SER A 415 -31.51 1.82 -5.30
CA SER A 415 -32.12 2.94 -6.04
C SER A 415 -32.89 3.88 -5.11
N GLU A 416 -33.79 3.33 -4.31
CA GLU A 416 -34.61 4.10 -3.35
C GLU A 416 -33.75 4.82 -2.32
N ALA A 417 -32.72 4.15 -1.77
CA ALA A 417 -31.80 4.72 -0.79
C ALA A 417 -30.87 5.80 -1.38
N SER A 418 -30.60 5.75 -2.69
CA SER A 418 -29.75 6.76 -3.35
C SER A 418 -30.44 8.12 -3.53
N GLY A 419 -31.78 8.15 -3.52
CA GLY A 419 -32.58 9.34 -3.80
C GLY A 419 -32.49 9.85 -5.24
N LEU A 420 -31.75 9.18 -6.14
CA LEU A 420 -31.54 9.60 -7.53
C LEU A 420 -32.82 9.54 -8.38
N GLU A 421 -33.76 8.65 -8.04
CA GLU A 421 -35.05 8.55 -8.74
C GLU A 421 -35.95 9.78 -8.55
N LYS A 422 -35.76 10.52 -7.47
CA LYS A 422 -36.57 11.72 -7.15
C LYS A 422 -36.10 12.97 -7.91
N LYS A 423 -34.96 12.89 -8.62
CA LYS A 423 -34.42 13.99 -9.43
C LYS A 423 -34.88 13.82 -10.87
N GLU A 424 -35.62 14.78 -11.41
CA GLU A 424 -36.20 14.69 -12.76
C GLU A 424 -35.17 14.39 -13.86
N SER A 425 -33.97 14.99 -13.78
CA SER A 425 -32.89 14.82 -14.76
C SER A 425 -32.21 13.44 -14.74
N LEU A 426 -32.29 12.72 -13.62
CA LEU A 426 -31.62 11.41 -13.43
C LEU A 426 -32.60 10.24 -13.33
N GLY A 427 -33.85 10.50 -12.92
CA GLY A 427 -34.87 9.48 -12.69
C GLY A 427 -35.18 8.65 -13.93
N ALA A 428 -35.16 9.23 -15.13
CA ALA A 428 -35.33 8.47 -16.38
C ALA A 428 -34.18 7.47 -16.63
N LYS A 429 -32.94 7.82 -16.27
CA LYS A 429 -31.76 6.95 -16.45
C LYS A 429 -31.72 5.82 -15.42
N VAL A 430 -32.05 6.13 -14.16
CA VAL A 430 -32.17 5.12 -13.10
C VAL A 430 -33.31 4.13 -13.41
N LYS A 431 -34.45 4.62 -13.91
CA LYS A 431 -35.54 3.77 -14.39
C LYS A 431 -35.12 2.85 -15.55
N ARG A 432 -34.27 3.31 -16.47
CA ARG A 432 -33.71 2.45 -17.54
C ARG A 432 -32.86 1.31 -16.98
N ILE A 433 -32.06 1.56 -15.95
CA ILE A 433 -31.28 0.51 -15.27
C ILE A 433 -32.23 -0.51 -14.61
N LEU A 434 -33.25 -0.05 -13.89
CA LEU A 434 -34.24 -0.95 -13.27
C LEU A 434 -35.06 -1.74 -14.32
N LEU A 435 -35.40 -1.14 -15.45
CA LEU A 435 -36.07 -1.81 -16.57
C LEU A 435 -35.16 -2.87 -17.21
N ALA A 436 -33.87 -2.58 -17.38
CA ALA A 436 -32.89 -3.56 -17.85
C ALA A 436 -32.78 -4.75 -16.87
N ILE A 437 -32.76 -4.50 -15.55
CA ILE A 437 -32.78 -5.54 -14.53
C ILE A 437 -34.07 -6.38 -14.59
N LEU A 438 -35.23 -5.76 -14.77
CA LEU A 438 -36.49 -6.48 -14.96
C LEU A 438 -36.47 -7.36 -16.21
N SER A 439 -35.83 -6.90 -17.29
CA SER A 439 -35.69 -7.69 -18.52
C SER A 439 -34.79 -8.91 -18.33
N LEU A 440 -33.76 -8.82 -17.47
CA LEU A 440 -32.96 -9.98 -17.06
C LEU A 440 -33.82 -11.02 -16.34
N ARG A 441 -34.76 -10.60 -15.48
CA ARG A 441 -35.68 -11.50 -14.74
C ARG A 441 -36.57 -12.37 -15.65
N PHE A 442 -37.00 -11.84 -16.80
CA PHE A 442 -37.89 -12.57 -17.73
C PHE A 442 -37.20 -13.72 -18.48
N LEU A 443 -35.87 -13.73 -18.53
CA LEU A 443 -35.09 -14.81 -19.15
C LEU A 443 -34.90 -16.01 -18.21
N TYR A 444 -35.05 -15.78 -16.90
CA TYR A 444 -34.88 -16.79 -15.85
C TYR A 444 -36.15 -17.58 -15.55
N SER A 445 -37.33 -17.07 -15.92
CA SER A 445 -38.61 -17.65 -15.53
C SER A 445 -39.11 -18.80 -16.42
N ARG A 446 -38.32 -19.24 -17.43
CA ARG A 446 -38.73 -20.28 -18.39
C ARG A 446 -38.03 -21.64 -18.25
N ALA A 447 -37.39 -21.91 -17.11
CA ALA A 447 -36.91 -23.27 -16.78
C ALA A 447 -37.87 -24.06 -15.88
N SER A 448 -39.00 -23.48 -15.46
CA SER A 448 -40.02 -24.17 -14.67
C SER A 448 -41.39 -23.96 -15.28
N LYS A 449 -41.84 -24.93 -16.07
CA LYS A 449 -43.22 -25.46 -16.03
C LYS A 449 -43.35 -26.65 -16.95
N ASP A 450 -43.25 -27.83 -16.34
CA ASP A 450 -44.16 -28.89 -16.69
C ASP A 450 -45.53 -28.61 -16.03
N SER A 451 -46.59 -29.00 -16.72
CA SER A 451 -48.02 -28.98 -16.36
C SER A 451 -48.78 -27.63 -16.33
N GLY A 452 -49.67 -27.47 -17.33
CA GLY A 452 -51.11 -27.36 -17.09
C GLY A 452 -51.75 -25.98 -16.89
N ASN A 453 -52.49 -25.54 -17.92
CA ASN A 453 -53.64 -24.62 -17.90
C ASN A 453 -53.51 -23.25 -17.21
N THR A 454 -53.52 -22.18 -18.03
CA THR A 454 -54.61 -21.17 -18.02
C THR A 454 -54.48 -20.25 -19.24
N VAL A 455 -55.56 -20.18 -20.02
CA VAL A 455 -55.67 -19.46 -21.31
C VAL A 455 -56.02 -17.96 -21.13
N SER A 456 -56.01 -17.39 -19.91
CA SER A 456 -56.39 -15.97 -19.73
C SER A 456 -55.22 -14.95 -19.70
N ASP A 457 -53.97 -15.37 -19.52
CA ASP A 457 -52.85 -14.42 -19.31
C ASP A 457 -52.14 -13.98 -20.61
N GLY A 458 -52.29 -14.74 -21.71
CA GLY A 458 -51.61 -14.43 -22.97
C GLY A 458 -52.09 -13.13 -23.63
N GLN A 459 -53.37 -12.80 -23.46
CA GLN A 459 -53.96 -11.60 -24.04
C GLN A 459 -53.56 -10.34 -23.24
N VAL A 460 -53.61 -10.41 -21.91
CA VAL A 460 -53.17 -9.33 -21.01
C VAL A 460 -51.67 -9.02 -21.19
N VAL A 461 -50.85 -10.06 -21.44
CA VAL A 461 -49.42 -9.90 -21.72
C VAL A 461 -49.15 -9.31 -23.10
N LYS A 462 -49.90 -9.73 -24.14
CA LYS A 462 -49.83 -9.10 -25.47
C LYS A 462 -50.25 -7.63 -25.42
N ASP A 463 -51.29 -7.31 -24.67
CA ASP A 463 -51.79 -5.93 -24.54
C ASP A 463 -50.82 -5.05 -23.75
N LYS A 464 -50.16 -5.59 -22.70
CA LYS A 464 -49.09 -4.87 -21.97
C LYS A 464 -47.82 -4.68 -22.81
N LEU A 465 -47.40 -5.67 -23.60
CA LEU A 465 -46.26 -5.53 -24.52
C LEU A 465 -46.56 -4.56 -25.66
N LYS A 466 -47.80 -4.54 -26.15
CA LYS A 466 -48.26 -3.59 -27.18
C LYS A 466 -48.27 -2.15 -26.64
N ASN A 467 -48.77 -1.94 -25.42
CA ASN A 467 -48.70 -0.64 -24.73
C ASN A 467 -47.26 -0.20 -24.45
N MET A 468 -46.37 -1.12 -24.06
CA MET A 468 -44.95 -0.80 -23.85
C MET A 468 -44.22 -0.43 -25.14
N ARG A 469 -44.54 -1.07 -26.28
CA ARG A 469 -43.99 -0.66 -27.59
C ARG A 469 -44.48 0.72 -28.00
N SER A 470 -45.77 1.03 -27.82
CA SER A 470 -46.27 2.37 -28.14
C SER A 470 -45.62 3.44 -27.25
N THR A 471 -45.46 3.17 -25.95
CA THR A 471 -44.82 4.13 -25.03
C THR A 471 -43.34 4.37 -25.38
N LEU A 472 -42.64 3.35 -25.91
CA LEU A 472 -41.26 3.48 -26.37
C LEU A 472 -41.17 4.23 -27.71
N GLU A 473 -42.14 4.09 -28.61
CA GLU A 473 -42.22 4.88 -29.84
C GLU A 473 -42.57 6.34 -29.54
N ASP A 474 -43.54 6.60 -28.67
CA ASP A 474 -43.92 7.95 -28.24
C ASP A 474 -42.74 8.71 -27.60
N LEU A 475 -41.91 8.01 -26.81
CA LEU A 475 -40.69 8.57 -26.22
C LEU A 475 -39.56 8.78 -27.24
N ARG A 476 -39.53 8.01 -28.33
CA ARG A 476 -38.55 8.16 -29.41
C ARG A 476 -38.93 9.33 -30.32
N GLU A 477 -40.22 9.54 -30.55
CA GLU A 477 -40.75 10.70 -31.27
C GLU A 477 -40.59 12.00 -30.47
N SER A 478 -40.80 11.99 -29.15
CA SER A 478 -40.60 13.18 -28.31
C SER A 478 -39.13 13.62 -28.22
N ALA A 479 -38.18 12.67 -28.23
CA ALA A 479 -36.75 12.95 -28.30
C ALA A 479 -36.30 13.55 -29.65
N ASN A 480 -37.01 13.22 -30.73
CA ASN A 480 -36.76 13.79 -32.06
C ASN A 480 -37.38 15.19 -32.24
N GLN A 481 -38.45 15.52 -31.51
CA GLN A 481 -39.02 16.88 -31.48
C GLN A 481 -38.15 17.87 -30.69
N THR A 482 -37.58 17.46 -29.55
CA THR A 482 -36.66 18.31 -28.75
C THR A 482 -35.38 18.66 -29.52
N SER A 483 -34.94 17.77 -30.41
CA SER A 483 -33.77 18.01 -31.28
C SER A 483 -34.04 18.99 -32.44
N LYS A 484 -35.31 19.23 -32.79
CA LYS A 484 -35.69 20.23 -33.81
C LYS A 484 -35.89 21.63 -33.22
N GLU A 485 -36.38 21.75 -31.98
CA GLU A 485 -36.52 23.06 -31.32
C GLU A 485 -35.17 23.67 -30.92
N GLN A 486 -34.14 22.87 -30.60
CA GLN A 486 -32.80 23.39 -30.32
C GLN A 486 -32.06 23.92 -31.55
N LYS A 487 -32.44 23.52 -32.77
CA LYS A 487 -31.80 24.00 -34.01
C LYS A 487 -32.31 25.36 -34.49
N ASN A 488 -33.41 25.87 -33.93
CA ASN A 488 -34.01 27.16 -34.34
C ASN A 488 -33.62 28.34 -33.44
N ASN A 489 -32.85 28.13 -32.36
CA ASN A 489 -32.47 29.19 -31.42
C ASN A 489 -30.99 29.63 -31.50
N GLU A 490 -30.19 29.14 -32.46
CA GLU A 490 -28.77 29.52 -32.59
C GLU A 490 -28.48 30.66 -33.58
N ASP A 491 -29.48 31.26 -34.22
CA ASP A 491 -29.27 32.42 -35.12
C ASP A 491 -29.90 33.72 -34.56
N ILE A 492 -29.29 34.31 -33.54
CA ILE A 492 -29.46 35.74 -33.24
C ILE A 492 -28.07 36.37 -33.09
N PRO A 493 -27.58 37.14 -34.08
CA PRO A 493 -26.30 37.84 -33.97
C PRO A 493 -26.45 39.10 -33.12
N THR A 494 -25.76 39.13 -31.98
CA THR A 494 -25.67 40.29 -31.10
C THR A 494 -24.94 41.43 -31.81
N LYS A 495 -25.67 42.45 -32.26
CA LYS A 495 -25.11 43.74 -32.72
C LYS A 495 -24.48 44.48 -31.53
N LEU A 496 -23.21 44.84 -31.68
CA LEU A 496 -22.55 45.86 -30.85
C LEU A 496 -23.18 47.22 -31.13
N ALA A 497 -23.54 47.95 -30.08
CA ALA A 497 -23.96 49.35 -30.15
C ALA A 497 -22.72 50.27 -30.09
N PRO A 498 -22.67 51.38 -30.85
CA PRO A 498 -21.65 52.41 -30.72
C PRO A 498 -22.09 53.51 -29.73
N GLY A 499 -21.15 54.04 -28.96
CA GLY A 499 -21.34 55.16 -28.03
C GLY A 499 -20.45 55.05 -26.82
#